data_AF-I8RH12-F1
#
_entry.id   AF-I8RH12-F1
#
_cell.length_a   1.000
_cell.length_b   1.000
_cell.length_c   1.000
_cell.angle_alpha   90.00
_cell.angle_beta   90.00
_cell.angle_gamma   90.00
#
_symmetry.space_group_name_H-M   'P 1'
#
loop_
_entity.id
_entity.type
_entity.pdbx_description
1 polymer ?
#
loop_
_entity_poly.entity_id
_entity_poly.type
_entity_poly.pdbx_seq_one_letter_code
_entity_poly.pdbx_strand_id
1 'polypeptide(L)'
;MFIKKSYLSSVMLLIVGISFALGFGYYKNAVAKEQATVTVAINGEHIAATKSVVFDIADQGKPKKWLQPNQILIASYLIKNESKNPLAIQVEAVDFVKQVVLEVGSPDLQKPSAIYMGTVESGKTLRVKVKMDLADQHFSQTKQQIGVLQIVDIQTGALLGTTSVYAMNSTQSLNLDQKPVTPSTPHETHESHGLHEEK
;
A
#
# COMPACT_ATOMS: atom_id res chain seq x y z
N MET A 1 39.44 31.78 32.87
CA MET A 1 39.05 31.55 31.46
C MET A 1 38.13 30.31 31.35
N PHE A 2 37.02 30.26 32.07
CA PHE A 2 36.09 29.10 32.08
C PHE A 2 34.73 29.38 31.44
N ILE A 3 34.33 30.65 31.32
CA ILE A 3 33.04 31.07 30.78
C ILE A 3 32.94 30.81 29.26
N LYS A 4 34.06 30.93 28.51
CA LYS A 4 34.09 30.69 27.05
C LYS A 4 33.89 29.21 26.66
N LYS A 5 34.32 28.25 27.49
CA LYS A 5 34.12 26.81 27.23
C LYS A 5 32.66 26.37 27.47
N SER A 6 32.00 26.94 28.48
CA SER A 6 30.59 26.68 28.78
C SER A 6 29.67 27.17 27.64
N TYR A 7 29.94 28.36 27.10
CA TYR A 7 29.17 28.90 25.99
C TYR A 7 29.29 28.04 24.71
N LEU A 8 30.49 27.54 24.41
CA LEU A 8 30.71 26.66 23.26
C LEU A 8 29.96 25.32 23.41
N SER A 9 29.94 24.76 24.63
CA SER A 9 29.19 23.54 24.95
C SER A 9 27.69 23.74 24.80
N SER A 10 27.16 24.87 25.29
CA SER A 10 25.74 25.22 25.13
C SER A 10 25.34 25.44 23.68
N VAL A 11 26.19 26.09 22.87
CA VAL A 11 25.95 26.25 21.43
C VAL A 11 25.96 24.90 20.72
N MET A 12 26.89 24.00 21.05
CA MET A 12 26.91 22.63 20.52
C MET A 12 25.65 21.84 20.90
N LEU A 13 25.23 21.88 22.17
CA LEU A 13 23.99 21.25 22.63
C LEU A 13 22.75 21.83 21.93
N LEU A 14 22.73 23.13 21.67
CA LEU A 14 21.65 23.79 20.95
C LEU A 14 21.59 23.33 19.49
N ILE A 15 22.73 23.26 18.78
CA ILE A 15 22.80 22.75 17.41
C ILE A 15 22.36 21.28 17.34
N VAL A 16 22.82 20.46 18.29
CA VAL A 16 22.41 19.06 18.39
C VAL A 16 20.90 18.96 18.62
N GLY A 17 20.35 19.74 19.57
CA GLY A 17 18.91 19.77 19.86
C GLY A 17 18.06 20.18 18.66
N ILE A 18 18.46 21.22 17.93
CA ILE A 18 17.79 21.65 16.71
C ILE A 18 17.86 20.57 15.63
N SER A 19 19.02 19.95 15.45
CA SER A 19 19.22 18.87 14.48
C SER A 19 18.33 17.66 14.78
N PHE A 20 18.19 17.29 16.06
CA PHE A 20 17.27 16.23 16.48
C PHE A 20 15.81 16.61 16.24
N ALA A 21 15.39 17.83 16.58
CA ALA A 21 14.01 18.28 16.37
C ALA A 21 13.61 18.27 14.89
N LEU A 22 14.51 18.77 14.02
CA LEU A 22 14.31 18.77 12.57
C LEU A 22 14.29 17.34 12.01
N GLY A 23 15.24 16.48 12.43
CA GLY A 23 15.30 15.09 12.02
C GLY A 23 14.06 14.29 12.42
N PHE A 24 13.57 14.48 13.65
CA PHE A 24 12.38 13.80 14.15
C PHE A 24 11.10 14.29 13.45
N GLY A 25 10.99 15.59 13.20
CA GLY A 25 9.90 16.17 12.43
C GLY A 25 9.84 15.64 10.99
N TYR A 26 11.00 15.59 10.31
CA TYR A 26 11.11 15.01 8.97
C TYR A 26 10.71 13.53 8.96
N TYR A 27 11.21 12.74 9.92
CA TYR A 27 10.88 11.32 10.05
C TYR A 27 9.36 11.10 10.18
N LYS A 28 8.70 11.81 11.11
CA LYS A 28 7.27 11.67 11.35
C LYS A 28 6.45 11.99 10.09
N ASN A 29 6.83 13.04 9.37
CA ASN A 29 6.13 13.47 8.16
C ASN A 29 6.34 12.51 6.98
N ALA A 30 7.54 11.95 6.83
CA ALA A 30 7.82 10.93 5.81
C ALA A 30 7.02 9.65 6.08
N VAL A 31 7.07 9.14 7.32
CA VAL A 31 6.34 7.94 7.72
C VAL A 31 4.83 8.11 7.58
N ALA A 32 4.27 9.28 7.89
CA ALA A 32 2.84 9.55 7.75
C ALA A 32 2.35 9.51 6.29
N LYS A 33 3.19 9.93 5.33
CA LYS A 33 2.85 9.87 3.89
C LYS A 33 2.83 8.44 3.34
N GLU A 34 3.55 7.53 3.98
CA GLU A 34 3.75 6.15 3.52
C GLU A 34 2.80 5.15 4.18
N GLN A 35 1.85 5.64 5.00
CA GLN A 35 0.83 4.84 5.65
C GLN A 35 -0.49 4.96 4.89
N ALA A 36 -1.03 3.84 4.42
CA ALA A 36 -2.36 3.81 3.83
C ALA A 36 -3.44 3.79 4.92
N THR A 37 -4.49 4.59 4.73
CA THR A 37 -5.74 4.49 5.46
C THR A 37 -6.84 4.07 4.51
N VAL A 38 -7.55 3.00 4.86
CA VAL A 38 -8.67 2.46 4.09
C VAL A 38 -9.87 2.41 5.00
N THR A 39 -11.03 2.81 4.51
CA THR A 39 -12.28 2.68 5.23
C THR A 39 -13.21 1.78 4.43
N VAL A 40 -13.72 0.73 5.08
CA VAL A 40 -14.74 -0.18 4.55
C VAL A 40 -15.99 -0.01 5.40
N ALA A 41 -17.09 0.41 4.78
CA ALA A 41 -18.38 0.56 5.44
C ALA A 41 -19.29 -0.60 5.03
N ILE A 42 -19.79 -1.32 6.03
CA ILE A 42 -20.66 -2.49 5.85
C ILE A 42 -22.08 -2.12 6.28
N ASN A 43 -23.01 -2.13 5.33
CA ASN A 43 -24.42 -1.82 5.52
C ASN A 43 -25.28 -3.09 5.44
N GLY A 44 -25.01 -4.05 6.34
CA GLY A 44 -25.72 -5.33 6.38
C GLY A 44 -25.40 -6.23 5.18
N GLU A 45 -26.13 -6.07 4.07
CA GLU A 45 -25.99 -6.86 2.84
C GLU A 45 -25.21 -6.17 1.72
N HIS A 46 -25.01 -4.85 1.84
CA HIS A 46 -24.33 -4.05 0.82
C HIS A 46 -23.05 -3.40 1.37
N ILE A 47 -22.02 -3.44 0.53
CA ILE A 47 -20.70 -2.89 0.81
C ILE A 47 -20.58 -1.59 0.02
N ALA A 48 -20.17 -0.51 0.68
CA ALA A 48 -19.71 0.67 -0.06
C ALA A 48 -18.41 0.29 -0.78
N ALA A 49 -18.32 0.55 -2.09
CA ALA A 49 -17.19 0.18 -2.93
C ALA A 49 -15.84 0.48 -2.24
N THR A 50 -15.04 -0.57 -2.06
CA THR A 50 -13.74 -0.50 -1.39
C THR A 50 -12.68 0.00 -2.36
N LYS A 51 -12.00 1.09 -2.00
CA LYS A 51 -10.87 1.60 -2.78
C LYS A 51 -9.70 0.63 -2.64
N SER A 52 -9.11 0.25 -3.78
CA SER A 52 -7.84 -0.49 -3.78
C SER A 52 -6.73 0.34 -3.15
N VAL A 53 -5.79 -0.34 -2.49
CA VAL A 53 -4.59 0.30 -1.93
C VAL A 53 -3.43 0.10 -2.88
N VAL A 54 -2.70 1.17 -3.18
CA VAL A 54 -1.48 1.10 -3.99
C VAL A 54 -0.34 1.67 -3.19
N PHE A 55 0.73 0.89 -3.02
CA PHE A 55 1.96 1.31 -2.36
C PHE A 55 3.06 1.51 -3.40
N ASP A 56 3.64 2.71 -3.44
CA ASP A 56 4.88 2.92 -4.20
C ASP A 56 6.08 2.56 -3.32
N ILE A 57 6.83 1.55 -3.74
CA ILE A 57 8.04 1.11 -3.03
C ILE A 57 9.22 2.04 -3.38
N ALA A 58 9.20 2.63 -4.57
CA ALA A 58 10.24 3.58 -4.97
C ALA A 58 10.16 4.89 -4.18
N ASP A 59 8.95 5.37 -3.89
CA ASP A 59 8.70 6.64 -3.18
C ASP A 59 8.79 6.52 -1.64
N GLN A 60 9.27 5.39 -1.10
CA GLN A 60 9.54 5.28 0.33
C GLN A 60 10.70 6.22 0.74
N GLY A 61 10.48 6.98 1.80
CA GLY A 61 11.43 7.92 2.36
C GLY A 61 12.71 7.23 2.85
N LYS A 62 13.84 7.91 2.68
CA LYS A 62 15.18 7.40 3.07
C LYS A 62 15.24 6.86 4.51
N PRO A 63 14.63 7.51 5.52
CA PRO A 63 14.68 7.01 6.89
C PRO A 63 13.96 5.65 7.06
N LYS A 64 12.81 5.45 6.40
CA LYS A 64 12.08 4.18 6.46
C LYS A 64 12.84 3.10 5.69
N LYS A 65 13.39 3.42 4.51
CA LYS A 65 14.26 2.49 3.77
C LYS A 65 15.44 1.99 4.59
N TRP A 66 15.94 2.80 5.53
CA TRP A 66 17.04 2.42 6.40
C TRP A 66 16.61 1.53 7.58
N LEU A 67 15.50 1.85 8.25
CA LEU A 67 15.04 1.11 9.44
C LEU A 67 14.20 -0.13 9.10
N GLN A 68 13.40 -0.05 8.04
CA GLN A 68 12.40 -1.04 7.64
C GLN A 68 12.34 -1.10 6.10
N PRO A 69 13.43 -1.50 5.43
CA PRO A 69 13.45 -1.61 3.98
C PRO A 69 12.31 -2.53 3.51
N ASN A 70 11.60 -2.12 2.46
CA ASN A 70 10.59 -2.94 1.78
C ASN A 70 9.40 -3.38 2.65
N GLN A 71 9.17 -2.75 3.81
CA GLN A 71 7.97 -3.04 4.59
C GLN A 71 6.78 -2.21 4.11
N ILE A 72 5.67 -2.90 3.83
CA ILE A 72 4.36 -2.27 3.61
C ILE A 72 3.58 -2.25 4.93
N LEU A 73 3.00 -1.07 5.20
CA LEU A 73 2.20 -0.82 6.38
C LEU A 73 0.89 -0.11 5.96
N ILE A 74 -0.22 -0.83 6.05
CA ILE A 74 -1.55 -0.21 6.10
C ILE A 74 -1.80 0.12 7.57
N ALA A 75 -1.60 1.38 7.95
CA ALA A 75 -1.66 1.78 9.35
C ALA A 75 -3.08 1.89 9.91
N SER A 76 -4.08 2.00 9.04
CA SER A 76 -5.48 2.08 9.45
C SER A 76 -6.39 1.48 8.40
N TYR A 77 -6.64 0.17 8.49
CA TYR A 77 -7.75 -0.49 7.83
C TYR A 77 -8.97 -0.40 8.77
N LEU A 78 -9.85 0.54 8.48
CA LEU A 78 -11.02 0.90 9.29
C LEU A 78 -12.25 0.17 8.77
N ILE A 79 -12.80 -0.73 9.56
CA ILE A 79 -14.02 -1.46 9.23
C ILE A 79 -15.15 -0.86 10.06
N LYS A 80 -16.09 -0.18 9.42
CA LYS A 80 -17.21 0.48 10.07
C LYS A 80 -18.47 -0.37 9.87
N ASN A 81 -19.08 -0.76 10.98
CA ASN A 81 -20.40 -1.39 10.96
C ASN A 81 -21.46 -0.28 10.95
N GLU A 82 -22.10 -0.07 9.81
CA GLU A 82 -23.21 0.88 9.64
C GLU A 82 -24.58 0.18 9.72
N SER A 83 -24.60 -1.13 9.89
CA SER A 83 -25.83 -1.89 10.10
C SER A 83 -26.41 -1.62 11.49
N LYS A 84 -27.67 -2.01 11.69
CA LYS A 84 -28.37 -1.84 12.98
C LYS A 84 -27.92 -2.85 14.05
N ASN A 85 -27.32 -3.97 13.64
CA ASN A 85 -26.99 -5.09 14.51
C ASN A 85 -25.47 -5.24 14.69
N PRO A 86 -24.99 -5.84 15.80
CA PRO A 86 -23.60 -6.26 15.93
C PRO A 86 -23.23 -7.25 14.83
N LEU A 87 -22.01 -7.14 14.31
CA LEU A 87 -21.54 -7.96 13.18
C LEU A 87 -20.30 -8.75 13.60
N ALA A 88 -20.38 -10.08 13.55
CA ALA A 88 -19.25 -10.97 13.78
C ALA A 88 -18.48 -11.14 12.47
N ILE A 89 -17.25 -10.63 12.42
CA ILE A 89 -16.42 -10.61 11.21
C ILE A 89 -15.12 -11.36 11.38
N GLN A 90 -14.69 -11.99 10.29
CA GLN A 90 -13.36 -12.48 10.06
C GLN A 90 -12.66 -11.57 9.05
N VAL A 91 -11.48 -11.07 9.39
CA VAL A 91 -10.60 -10.35 8.48
C VAL A 91 -9.46 -11.28 8.11
N GLU A 92 -9.26 -11.49 6.83
CA GLU A 92 -8.28 -12.45 6.32
C GLU A 92 -7.39 -11.82 5.24
N ALA A 93 -6.09 -12.09 5.35
CA ALA A 93 -5.12 -11.77 4.32
C ALA A 93 -4.97 -12.95 3.35
N VAL A 94 -5.58 -12.84 2.17
CA VAL A 94 -5.60 -13.89 1.14
C VAL A 94 -4.70 -13.52 -0.04
N ASP A 95 -4.09 -14.52 -0.68
CA ASP A 95 -3.25 -14.38 -1.88
C ASP A 95 -2.09 -13.39 -1.74
N PHE A 96 -1.60 -13.20 -0.51
CA PHE A 96 -0.45 -12.35 -0.30
C PHE A 96 0.83 -13.03 -0.74
N VAL A 97 1.69 -12.27 -1.44
CA VAL A 97 2.98 -12.77 -1.96
C VAL A 97 3.98 -13.13 -0.84
N LYS A 98 3.72 -12.69 0.38
CA LYS A 98 4.51 -12.93 1.60
C LYS A 98 3.57 -13.00 2.81
N GLN A 99 4.13 -13.41 3.94
CA GLN A 99 3.37 -13.49 5.19
C GLN A 99 2.88 -12.10 5.62
N VAL A 100 1.60 -12.02 5.97
CA VAL A 100 0.95 -10.82 6.48
C VAL A 100 0.67 -10.98 7.96
N VAL A 101 0.86 -9.89 8.70
CA VAL A 101 0.48 -9.75 10.09
C VAL A 101 -0.63 -8.73 10.21
N LEU A 102 -1.79 -9.18 10.71
CA LEU A 102 -2.89 -8.34 11.14
C LEU A 102 -2.74 -8.04 12.64
N GLU A 103 -2.79 -6.75 13.00
CA GLU A 103 -2.79 -6.30 14.40
C GLU A 103 -4.06 -5.52 14.69
N VAL A 104 -4.77 -5.90 15.74
CA VAL A 104 -6.03 -5.26 16.16
C VAL A 104 -5.92 -4.82 17.61
N GLY A 105 -6.30 -3.56 17.89
CA GLY A 105 -6.29 -2.99 19.23
C GLY A 105 -4.92 -2.50 19.71
N SER A 106 -4.75 -2.41 21.03
CA SER A 106 -3.50 -2.01 21.67
C SER A 106 -2.43 -3.08 21.47
N PRO A 107 -1.15 -2.70 21.28
CA PRO A 107 -0.06 -3.62 20.91
C PRO A 107 0.19 -4.80 21.86
N ASP A 108 -0.41 -4.82 23.05
CA ASP A 108 -0.05 -5.75 24.12
C ASP A 108 -0.92 -7.01 24.25
N LEU A 109 -1.97 -7.20 23.44
CA LEU A 109 -3.00 -8.22 23.77
C LEU A 109 -3.37 -9.24 22.69
N GLN A 110 -2.85 -9.16 21.47
CA GLN A 110 -3.16 -10.16 20.44
C GLN A 110 -1.93 -10.61 19.67
N LYS A 111 -1.79 -11.93 19.51
CA LYS A 111 -0.71 -12.53 18.73
C LYS A 111 -0.86 -12.14 17.25
N PRO A 112 0.23 -11.70 16.60
CA PRO A 112 0.30 -11.56 15.15
C PRO A 112 -0.34 -12.76 14.43
N SER A 113 -1.27 -12.50 13.52
CA SER A 113 -1.95 -13.54 12.74
C SER A 113 -2.34 -13.01 11.36
N ALA A 114 -2.41 -13.89 10.36
CA ALA A 114 -2.94 -13.56 9.03
C ALA A 114 -4.48 -13.49 9.01
N ILE A 115 -5.11 -13.99 10.08
CA ILE A 115 -6.56 -14.02 10.28
C ILE A 115 -6.87 -13.34 11.61
N TYR A 116 -7.85 -12.44 11.60
CA TYR A 116 -8.45 -11.86 12.79
C TYR A 116 -9.94 -12.20 12.84
N MET A 117 -10.45 -12.54 14.01
CA MET A 117 -11.87 -12.77 14.25
C MET A 117 -12.34 -11.88 15.39
N GLY A 118 -13.48 -11.23 15.22
CA GLY A 118 -14.04 -10.38 16.27
C GLY A 118 -15.41 -9.83 15.92
N THR A 119 -16.03 -9.17 16.91
CA THR A 119 -17.34 -8.54 16.74
C THR A 119 -17.19 -7.03 16.64
N VAL A 120 -17.84 -6.43 15.65
CA VAL A 120 -17.96 -4.97 15.50
C VAL A 120 -19.37 -4.56 15.86
N GLU A 121 -19.51 -3.86 16.98
CA GLU A 121 -20.79 -3.32 17.42
C GLU A 121 -21.39 -2.34 16.41
N SER A 122 -22.72 -2.24 16.40
CA SER A 122 -23.47 -1.30 15.56
C SER A 122 -22.97 0.14 15.73
N GLY A 123 -22.68 0.82 14.62
CA GLY A 123 -22.14 2.17 14.57
C GLY A 123 -20.69 2.32 15.02
N LYS A 124 -19.99 1.23 15.36
CA LYS A 124 -18.57 1.26 15.78
C LYS A 124 -17.64 0.97 14.61
N THR A 125 -16.36 1.29 14.83
CA THR A 125 -15.28 1.08 13.86
C THR A 125 -14.19 0.24 14.48
N LEU A 126 -13.84 -0.85 13.79
CA LEU A 126 -12.67 -1.65 14.08
C LEU A 126 -11.48 -1.09 13.31
N ARG A 127 -10.35 -0.89 13.98
CA ARG A 127 -9.08 -0.53 13.35
C ARG A 127 -8.16 -1.74 13.32
N VAL A 128 -7.81 -2.17 12.11
CA VAL A 128 -6.82 -3.22 11.85
C VAL A 128 -5.58 -2.56 11.25
N LYS A 129 -4.39 -2.88 11.77
CA LYS A 129 -3.14 -2.58 11.08
C LYS A 129 -2.72 -3.82 10.30
N VAL A 130 -2.24 -3.61 9.08
CA VAL A 130 -1.77 -4.69 8.22
C VAL A 130 -0.30 -4.44 7.92
N LYS A 131 0.55 -5.40 8.26
CA LYS A 131 1.98 -5.37 8.04
C LYS A 131 2.38 -6.50 7.12
N MET A 132 3.20 -6.19 6.13
CA MET A 132 3.83 -7.19 5.28
C MET A 132 5.26 -6.77 4.99
N ASP A 133 6.17 -7.72 5.09
CA ASP A 133 7.55 -7.54 4.64
C ASP A 133 7.67 -8.00 3.19
N LEU A 134 8.13 -7.11 2.30
CA LEU A 134 8.43 -7.41 0.90
C LEU A 134 9.92 -7.63 0.65
N ALA A 135 10.72 -7.89 1.68
CA ALA A 135 12.11 -8.30 1.51
C ALA A 135 12.21 -9.36 0.40
N ASP A 136 13.14 -9.12 -0.53
CA ASP A 136 13.49 -9.96 -1.68
C ASP A 136 12.41 -10.10 -2.78
N GLN A 137 11.32 -9.32 -2.75
CA GLN A 137 10.38 -9.24 -3.88
C GLN A 137 10.89 -8.29 -4.97
N HIS A 138 11.20 -8.86 -6.14
CA HIS A 138 11.50 -8.09 -7.34
C HIS A 138 10.22 -7.75 -8.08
N PHE A 139 9.67 -6.57 -7.81
CA PHE A 139 8.61 -6.00 -8.62
C PHE A 139 9.18 -5.74 -10.01
N SER A 140 8.74 -6.52 -10.98
CA SER A 140 9.13 -6.41 -12.40
C SER A 140 8.08 -5.64 -13.21
N GLN A 141 6.92 -5.42 -12.60
CA GLN A 141 5.78 -4.73 -13.18
C GLN A 141 5.60 -3.38 -12.52
N THR A 142 5.14 -2.42 -13.31
CA THR A 142 4.78 -1.07 -12.89
C THR A 142 3.74 -1.08 -11.77
N LYS A 143 2.83 -2.05 -11.76
CA LYS A 143 1.83 -2.26 -10.71
C LYS A 143 1.53 -3.76 -10.62
N GLN A 144 1.76 -4.35 -9.46
CA GLN A 144 1.52 -5.77 -9.19
C GLN A 144 0.58 -5.90 -8.01
N GLN A 145 -0.43 -6.77 -8.13
CA GLN A 145 -1.26 -7.14 -6.99
C GLN A 145 -0.44 -8.00 -6.05
N ILE A 146 -0.40 -7.61 -4.77
CA ILE A 146 0.40 -8.28 -3.74
C ILE A 146 -0.43 -9.03 -2.73
N GLY A 147 -1.76 -8.92 -2.80
CA GLY A 147 -2.71 -9.66 -1.98
C GLY A 147 -4.11 -9.02 -1.93
N VAL A 148 -5.01 -9.65 -1.19
CA VAL A 148 -6.39 -9.20 -0.98
C VAL A 148 -6.73 -9.32 0.50
N LEU A 149 -7.24 -8.24 1.10
CA LEU A 149 -7.87 -8.30 2.42
C LEU A 149 -9.34 -8.62 2.23
N GLN A 150 -9.80 -9.70 2.85
CA GLN A 150 -11.21 -10.10 2.83
C GLN A 150 -11.84 -9.86 4.20
N ILE A 151 -13.12 -9.47 4.19
CA ILE A 151 -13.96 -9.40 5.37
C ILE A 151 -15.09 -10.39 5.14
N VAL A 152 -15.25 -11.34 6.04
CA VAL A 152 -16.24 -12.41 5.94
C VAL A 152 -17.13 -12.36 7.18
N ASP A 153 -18.43 -12.57 6.99
CA ASP A 153 -19.37 -12.76 8.10
C ASP A 153 -19.13 -14.16 8.70
N ILE A 154 -18.85 -14.23 10.00
CA ILE A 154 -18.54 -15.50 10.67
C ILE A 154 -19.78 -16.41 10.75
N GLN A 155 -20.97 -15.83 10.87
CA GLN A 155 -22.21 -16.58 11.07
C GLN A 155 -22.71 -17.18 9.75
N THR A 156 -22.62 -16.43 8.66
CA THR A 156 -23.17 -16.82 7.36
C THR A 156 -22.10 -17.30 6.37
N GLY A 157 -20.82 -17.02 6.62
CA GLY A 157 -19.73 -17.24 5.67
C GLY A 157 -19.76 -16.29 4.47
N ALA A 158 -20.65 -15.29 4.47
CA ALA A 158 -20.80 -14.36 3.36
C ALA A 158 -19.60 -13.41 3.27
N LEU A 159 -19.13 -13.16 2.05
CA LEU A 159 -18.09 -12.16 1.79
C LEU A 159 -18.67 -10.75 1.93
N LEU A 160 -18.29 -10.06 3.00
CA LEU A 160 -18.70 -8.70 3.34
C LEU A 160 -17.77 -7.64 2.76
N GLY A 161 -16.64 -8.02 2.15
CA GLY A 161 -15.88 -7.12 1.31
C GLY A 161 -14.45 -7.50 1.06
N THR A 162 -13.88 -6.86 0.05
CA THR A 162 -12.53 -7.15 -0.44
C THR A 162 -11.78 -5.86 -0.69
N THR A 163 -10.55 -5.77 -0.22
CA THR A 163 -9.64 -4.68 -0.55
C THR A 163 -8.41 -5.27 -1.22
N SER A 164 -8.29 -5.05 -2.53
CA SER A 164 -7.09 -5.41 -3.27
C SER A 164 -5.93 -4.50 -2.89
N VAL A 165 -4.78 -5.10 -2.60
CA VAL A 165 -3.54 -4.41 -2.27
C VAL A 165 -2.56 -4.58 -3.43
N TYR A 166 -2.00 -3.47 -3.89
CA TYR A 166 -1.04 -3.42 -4.97
C TYR A 166 0.27 -2.79 -4.49
N ALA A 167 1.37 -3.27 -5.03
CA ALA A 167 2.66 -2.58 -5.00
C ALA A 167 2.97 -2.03 -6.39
N MET A 168 3.62 -0.88 -6.44
CA MET A 168 4.18 -0.30 -7.64
C MET A 168 5.63 0.10 -7.43
N ASN A 169 6.40 0.09 -8.51
CA ASN A 169 7.75 0.63 -8.55
C ASN A 169 7.82 1.69 -9.65
N SER A 170 7.59 2.95 -9.29
CA SER A 170 7.55 4.05 -10.26
C SER A 170 8.86 4.30 -11.00
N THR A 171 10.01 3.82 -10.49
CA THR A 171 11.29 3.95 -11.20
C THR A 171 11.38 3.06 -12.46
N GLN A 172 10.60 1.98 -12.53
CA GLN A 172 10.59 1.08 -13.69
C GLN A 172 9.68 1.53 -14.83
N SER A 173 8.70 2.40 -14.55
CA SER A 173 7.82 2.98 -15.58
C SER A 173 8.59 3.73 -16.68
N LEU A 174 9.77 4.27 -16.36
CA LEU A 174 10.57 5.10 -17.26
C LEU A 174 11.36 4.30 -18.32
N ASN A 175 11.38 2.96 -18.25
CA ASN A 175 12.21 2.13 -19.15
C ASN A 175 11.46 1.54 -20.36
N LEU A 176 10.12 1.63 -20.41
CA LEU A 176 9.32 1.00 -21.47
C LEU A 176 9.08 1.86 -22.72
N ASP A 177 9.45 3.15 -22.70
CA ASP A 177 9.28 4.07 -23.84
C ASP A 177 10.48 4.14 -24.80
N GLN A 178 11.49 3.26 -24.66
CA GLN A 178 12.63 3.21 -25.57
C GLN A 178 12.76 1.85 -26.26
N LYS A 179 11.78 1.52 -27.10
CA LYS A 179 12.07 0.74 -28.29
C LYS A 179 11.28 1.31 -29.47
N PRO A 180 11.86 2.18 -30.31
CA PRO A 180 11.24 2.53 -31.57
C PRO A 180 11.24 1.27 -32.42
N VAL A 181 10.06 0.65 -32.56
CA VAL A 181 9.82 -0.36 -33.58
C VAL A 181 9.80 0.38 -34.91
N THR A 182 10.89 0.30 -35.66
CA THR A 182 10.91 0.73 -37.06
C THR A 182 9.90 -0.13 -37.82
N PRO A 183 8.85 0.45 -38.44
CA PRO A 183 7.95 -0.32 -39.29
C PRO A 183 8.72 -0.75 -40.53
N SER A 184 8.89 -2.05 -40.71
CA SER A 184 9.35 -2.65 -41.96
C SER A 184 8.28 -2.36 -43.01
N THR A 185 8.63 -1.66 -44.08
CA THR A 185 7.76 -1.42 -45.24
C THR A 185 7.62 -2.71 -46.06
N PRO A 186 6.41 -3.18 -46.38
CA PRO A 186 6.17 -4.01 -47.54
C PRO A 186 5.42 -3.17 -48.58
N HIS A 187 6.10 -2.74 -49.63
CA HIS A 187 5.43 -2.16 -50.80
C HIS A 187 5.07 -3.31 -51.74
N GLU A 188 3.88 -3.89 -51.58
CA GLU A 188 3.26 -4.69 -52.64
C GLU A 188 2.73 -3.73 -53.71
N THR A 189 3.37 -3.75 -54.86
CA THR A 189 2.90 -3.07 -56.08
C THR A 189 1.85 -3.97 -56.73
N HIS A 190 0.61 -3.48 -56.76
CA HIS A 190 -0.49 -4.10 -57.50
C HIS A 190 -0.18 -4.11 -59.01
N GLU A 191 -0.10 -5.31 -59.59
CA GLU A 191 -0.22 -5.52 -61.04
C GLU A 191 -1.67 -5.21 -61.47
N SER A 192 -1.83 -4.22 -62.36
CA SER A 192 -3.08 -3.96 -63.07
C SER A 192 -2.96 -4.56 -64.47
N HIS A 193 -3.62 -5.70 -64.67
CA HIS A 193 -3.87 -6.31 -65.97
C HIS A 193 -4.85 -5.43 -66.77
N GLY A 194 -4.34 -4.78 -67.82
CA GLY A 194 -5.16 -4.21 -68.89
C GLY A 194 -5.17 -5.15 -70.08
N LEU A 195 -6.36 -5.61 -70.49
CA LEU A 195 -6.57 -6.21 -71.81
C LEU A 195 -7.97 -5.82 -72.33
N HIS A 196 -7.92 -5.03 -73.40
CA HIS A 196 -8.78 -5.01 -74.59
C HIS A 196 -10.24 -4.55 -74.56
N GLU A 197 -10.49 -3.46 -75.33
CA GLU A 197 -11.33 -3.35 -76.55
C GLU A 197 -11.12 -1.90 -77.10
N GLU A 198 -11.11 -1.51 -78.39
CA GLU A 198 -11.47 -2.07 -79.70
C GLU A 198 -10.96 -1.07 -80.78
N LYS A 199 -10.25 -1.54 -81.83
CA LYS A 199 -10.47 -1.32 -83.28
C LYS A 199 -9.25 -1.71 -84.12
#